data_AF-A0A968XT08-F1
#
_entry.id   AF-A0A968XT08-F1
#
_cell.length_a   1.000
_cell.length_b   1.000
_cell.length_c   1.000
_cell.angle_alpha   90.00
_cell.angle_beta   90.00
_cell.angle_gamma   90.00
#
_symmetry.space_group_name_H-M   'P 1'
#
loop_
_entity.id
_entity.type
_entity.pdbx_description
1 polymer ?
#
loop_
_entity_poly.entity_id
_entity_poly.type
_entity_poly.pdbx_seq_one_letter_code
_entity_poly.pdbx_strand_id
1 'polypeptide(L)'
;MTSANLASSPSDSAVSTPAVQASPRAPWWAGNARLVNLSGRLLGAHVAHAGLIVFWTGAMTLFELARLDLAEPMGRQGLILIPHLATLGIGIGEGGQIINPYPFFVIGMLHLISSAVLGAGGIFHSVRGSAILPEGDSFSGYFSYRWEDERKMSSILGIHLVLLGIGAWLLVVKAMFLGGLFDPWAAEGGAVRVVTNPTISAVKIFGYLVGAQGSEGMAAVNNLEDVVGGHMWVGSLCLVGGL
;
A
#
# COMPACT_ATOMS: atom_id res chain seq x y z
N MET A 1 -26.03 -5.83 73.61
CA MET A 1 -26.22 -6.81 72.51
C MET A 1 -27.57 -6.56 71.88
N THR A 2 -27.61 -5.82 70.77
CA THR A 2 -28.36 -6.16 69.54
C THR A 2 -28.17 -5.03 68.53
N SER A 3 -27.47 -5.36 67.47
CA SER A 3 -27.07 -4.50 66.36
C SER A 3 -28.27 -4.27 65.44
N ALA A 4 -28.50 -3.02 65.03
CA ALA A 4 -29.44 -2.68 63.97
C ALA A 4 -28.78 -2.98 62.60
N ASN A 5 -29.33 -3.93 61.86
CA ASN A 5 -28.94 -4.21 60.48
C ASN A 5 -29.57 -3.17 59.55
N LEU A 6 -28.73 -2.33 58.95
CA LEU A 6 -29.08 -1.48 57.82
C LEU A 6 -29.25 -2.34 56.56
N ALA A 7 -30.43 -2.27 55.96
CA ALA A 7 -30.69 -2.81 54.63
C ALA A 7 -30.00 -1.90 53.58
N SER A 8 -29.11 -2.46 52.77
CA SER A 8 -28.51 -1.78 51.62
C SER A 8 -29.37 -1.97 50.37
N SER A 9 -29.72 -0.85 49.72
CA SER A 9 -30.45 -0.78 48.46
C SER A 9 -29.59 -1.24 47.28
N PRO A 10 -30.15 -1.93 46.26
CA PRO A 10 -29.44 -2.25 45.03
C PRO A 10 -29.66 -1.15 43.99
N SER A 11 -28.73 -0.20 43.90
CA SER A 11 -28.67 0.70 42.74
C SER A 11 -27.25 1.23 42.57
N ASP A 12 -26.45 0.49 41.82
CA ASP A 12 -25.35 1.04 41.02
C ASP A 12 -24.93 -0.03 40.03
N SER A 13 -25.69 -0.17 38.95
CA SER A 13 -25.21 -0.82 37.73
C SER A 13 -24.16 0.11 37.11
N ALA A 14 -22.96 0.10 37.68
CA ALA A 14 -21.80 0.69 37.06
C ALA A 14 -21.61 -0.02 35.71
N VAL A 15 -21.88 0.70 34.63
CA VAL A 15 -21.46 0.33 33.28
C VAL A 15 -19.95 0.09 33.38
N SER A 16 -19.57 -1.17 33.36
CA SER A 16 -18.17 -1.58 33.39
C SER A 16 -17.50 -1.01 32.14
N THR A 17 -16.61 -0.04 32.32
CA THR A 17 -15.62 0.31 31.31
C THR A 17 -14.96 -1.00 30.87
N PRO A 18 -14.97 -1.36 29.57
CA PRO A 18 -14.40 -2.63 29.14
C PRO A 18 -12.95 -2.69 29.62
N ALA A 19 -12.61 -3.80 30.28
CA ALA A 19 -11.31 -3.99 30.91
C ALA A 19 -10.21 -3.78 29.87
N VAL A 20 -9.38 -2.76 30.09
CA VAL A 20 -8.15 -2.55 29.33
C VAL A 20 -7.30 -3.81 29.49
N GLN A 21 -7.23 -4.64 28.45
CA GLN A 21 -6.33 -5.78 28.43
C GLN A 21 -4.91 -5.22 28.61
N ALA A 22 -4.29 -5.54 29.75
CA ALA A 22 -3.05 -4.90 30.17
C ALA A 22 -2.02 -4.96 29.04
N SER A 23 -1.47 -3.79 28.64
CA SER A 23 -0.42 -3.73 27.63
C SER A 23 0.71 -4.69 28.02
N PRO A 24 1.26 -5.48 27.08
CA PRO A 24 2.37 -6.37 27.36
C PRO A 24 3.49 -5.61 28.09
N ARG A 25 3.99 -6.14 29.22
CA ARG A 25 5.19 -5.60 29.88
C ARG A 25 6.41 -5.92 29.00
N ALA A 26 6.64 -5.10 28.00
CA ALA A 26 7.77 -5.20 27.11
C ALA A 26 8.89 -4.25 27.53
N PRO A 27 10.18 -4.65 27.46
CA PRO A 27 11.32 -3.75 27.63
C PRO A 27 11.38 -2.70 26.50
N TRP A 28 12.21 -1.67 26.64
CA TRP A 28 12.22 -0.52 25.71
C TRP A 28 12.56 -0.92 24.27
N TRP A 29 13.44 -1.90 24.06
CA TRP A 29 13.82 -2.41 22.74
C TRP A 29 12.69 -3.18 22.03
N ALA A 30 11.68 -3.64 22.77
CA ALA A 30 10.44 -4.21 22.26
C ALA A 30 9.24 -3.27 22.49
N GLY A 31 9.49 -1.96 22.55
CA GLY A 31 8.48 -0.96 22.94
C GLY A 31 7.20 -1.00 22.11
N ASN A 32 7.29 -1.32 20.82
CA ASN A 32 6.13 -1.40 19.93
C ASN A 32 5.16 -2.54 20.30
N ALA A 33 5.62 -3.59 21.00
CA ALA A 33 4.73 -4.65 21.50
C ALA A 33 3.69 -4.12 22.51
N ARG A 34 3.94 -2.94 23.12
CA ARG A 34 2.98 -2.29 24.02
C ARG A 34 1.75 -1.74 23.28
N LEU A 35 1.82 -1.60 21.94
CA LEU A 35 0.77 -1.03 21.11
C LEU A 35 -0.28 -2.04 20.64
N VAL A 36 -0.07 -3.35 20.86
CA VAL A 36 -0.93 -4.42 20.31
C VAL A 36 -2.41 -4.18 20.60
N ASN A 37 -2.75 -3.78 21.83
CA ASN A 37 -4.13 -3.53 22.25
C ASN A 37 -4.53 -2.04 22.25
N LEU A 38 -3.72 -1.18 21.63
CA LEU A 38 -3.96 0.27 21.53
C LEU A 38 -4.27 0.63 20.08
N SER A 39 -5.44 0.21 19.59
CA SER A 39 -5.84 0.31 18.17
C SER A 39 -5.68 1.71 17.59
N GLY A 40 -5.98 2.77 18.34
CA GLY A 40 -5.83 4.15 17.88
C GLY A 40 -4.35 4.58 17.76
N ARG A 41 -3.52 4.23 18.74
CA ARG A 41 -2.07 4.51 18.66
C ARG A 41 -1.37 3.65 17.61
N LEU A 42 -1.78 2.39 17.49
CA LEU A 42 -1.26 1.48 16.48
C LEU A 42 -1.62 1.95 15.07
N LEU A 43 -2.85 2.44 14.86
CA LEU A 43 -3.25 3.12 13.62
C LEU A 43 -2.33 4.31 13.35
N GLY A 44 -2.10 5.17 14.34
CA GLY A 44 -1.18 6.31 14.21
C GLY A 44 0.24 5.89 13.80
N ALA A 45 0.78 4.84 14.40
CA ALA A 45 2.09 4.30 14.04
C ALA A 45 2.14 3.80 12.58
N HIS A 46 1.12 3.07 12.11
CA HIS A 46 1.05 2.59 10.73
C HIS A 46 0.90 3.74 9.72
N VAL A 47 0.05 4.72 10.01
CA VAL A 47 -0.15 5.88 9.13
C VAL A 47 1.10 6.77 9.07
N ALA A 48 1.78 6.99 10.21
CA ALA A 48 3.05 7.70 10.24
C ALA A 48 4.14 6.96 9.45
N HIS A 49 4.20 5.62 9.58
CA HIS A 49 5.14 4.80 8.84
C HIS A 49 4.87 4.83 7.33
N ALA A 50 3.60 4.76 6.91
CA ALA A 50 3.23 4.98 5.51
C ALA A 50 3.66 6.38 5.02
N GLY A 51 3.53 7.40 5.88
CA GLY A 51 4.07 8.74 5.63
C GLY A 51 5.58 8.74 5.37
N LEU A 52 6.37 7.97 6.13
CA LEU A 52 7.82 7.85 5.90
C LEU A 52 8.15 7.19 4.55
N ILE A 53 7.40 6.16 4.15
CA ILE A 53 7.59 5.50 2.85
C ILE A 53 7.33 6.51 1.73
N VAL A 54 6.18 7.20 1.77
CA VAL A 54 5.77 8.17 0.76
C VAL A 54 6.71 9.39 0.73
N PHE A 55 7.19 9.82 1.90
CA PHE A 55 8.20 10.88 2.03
C PHE A 55 9.50 10.48 1.33
N TRP A 56 10.01 9.27 1.63
CA TRP A 56 11.22 8.76 0.99
C TRP A 56 11.06 8.69 -0.52
N THR A 57 9.94 8.16 -1.03
CA THR A 57 9.67 8.12 -2.47
C THR A 57 9.74 9.51 -3.08
N GLY A 58 9.03 10.49 -2.52
CA GLY A 58 9.03 11.86 -3.05
C GLY A 58 10.40 12.53 -2.98
N ALA A 59 11.04 12.51 -1.82
CA ALA A 59 12.34 13.14 -1.59
C ALA A 59 13.44 12.50 -2.46
N MET A 60 13.48 11.16 -2.52
CA MET A 60 14.47 10.43 -3.30
C MET A 60 14.27 10.63 -4.80
N THR A 61 13.02 10.66 -5.31
CA THR A 61 12.76 10.97 -6.73
C THR A 61 13.26 12.38 -7.09
N LEU A 62 13.00 13.37 -6.25
CA LEU A 62 13.48 14.75 -6.48
C LEU A 62 15.00 14.86 -6.39
N PHE A 63 15.63 14.10 -5.48
CA PHE A 63 17.08 14.04 -5.33
C PHE A 63 17.79 13.31 -6.47
N GLU A 64 17.17 12.28 -7.04
CA GLU A 64 17.60 11.67 -8.30
C GLU A 64 17.47 12.67 -9.45
N LEU A 65 16.32 13.33 -9.57
CA LEU A 65 16.06 14.29 -10.64
C LEU A 65 17.03 15.48 -10.62
N ALA A 66 17.37 15.99 -9.43
CA ALA A 66 18.31 17.10 -9.28
C ALA A 66 19.75 16.75 -9.71
N ARG A 67 20.08 15.45 -9.83
CA ARG A 67 21.42 14.96 -10.19
C ARG A 67 21.42 14.17 -11.50
N LEU A 68 20.29 14.17 -12.20
CA LEU A 68 20.12 13.50 -13.48
C LEU A 68 20.96 14.20 -14.53
N ASP A 69 21.91 13.47 -15.10
CA ASP A 69 22.61 13.84 -16.32
C ASP A 69 21.93 13.14 -17.51
N LEU A 70 21.41 13.93 -18.45
CA LEU A 70 20.75 13.39 -19.66
C LEU A 70 21.75 12.82 -20.67
N ALA A 71 23.05 13.14 -20.55
CA ALA A 71 24.10 12.62 -21.42
C ALA A 71 24.56 11.20 -21.05
N GLU A 72 24.29 10.75 -19.81
CA GLU A 72 24.73 9.44 -19.31
C GLU A 72 23.54 8.46 -19.21
N PRO A 73 23.71 7.16 -19.50
CA PRO A 73 22.65 6.17 -19.27
C PRO A 73 22.21 6.10 -17.81
N MET A 74 20.91 5.92 -17.57
CA MET A 74 20.34 5.85 -16.21
C MET A 74 21.02 4.79 -15.32
N GLY A 75 21.41 3.64 -15.90
CA GLY A 75 22.05 2.54 -15.18
C GLY A 75 23.45 2.83 -14.63
N ARG A 76 24.07 3.97 -14.98
CA ARG A 76 25.41 4.37 -14.51
C ARG A 76 25.42 5.51 -13.49
N GLN A 77 24.25 6.07 -13.19
CA GLN A 77 24.12 7.24 -12.32
C GLN A 77 23.59 6.89 -10.90
N GLY A 78 23.41 5.59 -10.61
CA GLY A 78 22.88 5.14 -9.32
C GLY A 78 21.41 5.51 -9.10
N LEU A 79 20.64 5.64 -10.19
CA LEU A 79 19.20 5.93 -10.14
C LEU A 79 18.43 4.64 -9.89
N ILE A 80 17.46 4.69 -8.98
CA ILE A 80 16.56 3.57 -8.70
C ILE A 80 15.10 3.95 -8.91
N LEU A 81 14.66 5.19 -8.68
CA LEU A 81 13.26 5.57 -8.81
C LEU A 81 12.89 6.07 -10.21
N ILE A 82 13.72 6.91 -10.82
CA ILE A 82 13.49 7.40 -12.19
C ILE A 82 13.37 6.22 -13.19
N PRO A 83 14.21 5.17 -13.12
CA PRO A 83 14.02 3.98 -13.95
C PRO A 83 12.64 3.31 -13.78
N HIS A 84 12.07 3.26 -12.57
CA HIS A 84 10.72 2.73 -12.36
C HIS A 84 9.63 3.61 -12.99
N LEU A 85 9.83 4.94 -13.05
CA LEU A 85 8.91 5.82 -13.76
C LEU A 85 9.05 5.67 -15.28
N ALA A 86 10.29 5.52 -15.75
CA ALA A 86 10.59 5.27 -17.16
C ALA A 86 9.95 3.95 -17.65
N THR A 87 9.99 2.86 -16.87
CA THR A 87 9.33 1.60 -17.27
C THR A 87 7.81 1.74 -17.42
N LEU A 88 7.19 2.66 -16.68
CA LEU A 88 5.78 3.04 -16.85
C LEU A 88 5.52 3.92 -18.09
N GLY A 89 6.53 4.15 -18.93
CA GLY A 89 6.45 5.00 -20.13
C GLY A 89 6.34 6.49 -19.82
N ILE A 90 6.75 6.92 -18.63
CA ILE A 90 6.64 8.32 -18.19
C ILE A 90 7.91 9.08 -18.58
N GLY A 91 7.74 10.20 -19.30
CA GLY A 91 8.85 11.12 -19.61
C GLY A 91 9.89 10.59 -20.59
N ILE A 92 9.66 9.41 -21.17
CA ILE A 92 10.57 8.75 -22.09
C ILE A 92 9.99 8.58 -23.50
N GLY A 93 10.87 8.49 -24.49
CA GLY A 93 10.55 8.27 -25.91
C GLY A 93 11.23 7.02 -26.47
N GLU A 94 11.49 7.04 -27.78
CA GLU A 94 12.21 5.97 -28.49
C GLU A 94 13.63 5.78 -27.94
N GLY A 95 14.12 4.55 -27.97
CA GLY A 95 15.44 4.19 -27.45
C GLY A 95 15.58 4.32 -25.92
N GLY A 96 14.47 4.52 -25.20
CA GLY A 96 14.48 4.79 -23.77
C GLY A 96 15.02 6.18 -23.39
N GLN A 97 15.11 7.11 -24.33
CA GLN A 97 15.61 8.46 -24.07
C GLN A 97 14.63 9.27 -23.23
N ILE A 98 15.13 10.04 -22.26
CA ILE A 98 14.31 10.96 -21.47
C ILE A 98 14.02 12.21 -22.32
N ILE A 99 12.79 12.32 -22.81
CA ILE A 99 12.34 13.44 -23.65
C ILE A 99 11.72 14.58 -22.82
N ASN A 100 11.17 14.25 -21.64
CA ASN A 100 10.53 15.23 -20.78
C ASN A 100 10.67 14.80 -19.30
N PRO A 101 11.55 15.46 -18.52
CA PRO A 101 11.75 15.12 -17.11
C PRO A 101 10.67 15.71 -16.18
N TYR A 102 9.81 16.62 -16.66
CA TYR A 102 8.82 17.30 -15.83
C TYR A 102 7.84 16.36 -15.11
N PRO A 103 7.33 15.26 -15.71
CA PRO A 103 6.51 14.30 -15.00
C PRO A 103 7.20 13.66 -13.79
N PHE A 104 8.52 13.46 -13.81
CA PHE A 104 9.26 12.95 -12.65
C PHE A 104 9.22 13.94 -11.48
N PHE A 105 9.36 15.24 -11.77
CA PHE A 105 9.19 16.31 -10.79
C PHE A 105 7.78 16.30 -10.18
N VAL A 106 6.75 16.25 -11.03
CA VAL A 106 5.35 16.22 -10.58
C VAL A 106 5.09 15.04 -9.66
N ILE A 107 5.54 13.84 -10.04
CA ILE A 107 5.33 12.63 -9.24
C ILE A 107 6.10 12.73 -7.92
N GLY A 108 7.35 13.18 -7.93
CA GLY A 108 8.14 13.41 -6.71
C GLY A 108 7.47 14.40 -5.76
N MET A 109 6.97 15.53 -6.28
CA MET A 109 6.27 16.54 -5.49
C MET A 109 4.93 16.04 -4.94
N LEU A 110 4.15 15.31 -5.73
CA LEU A 110 2.88 14.75 -5.27
C LEU A 110 3.09 13.77 -4.11
N HIS A 111 4.10 12.90 -4.19
CA HIS A 111 4.47 12.03 -3.07
C HIS A 111 4.94 12.85 -1.86
N LEU A 112 5.84 13.83 -2.06
CA LEU A 112 6.35 14.64 -0.95
C LEU A 112 5.23 15.38 -0.20
N ILE A 113 4.28 15.99 -0.90
CA ILE A 113 3.14 16.68 -0.29
C ILE A 113 2.18 15.70 0.38
N SER A 114 1.88 14.57 -0.26
CA SER A 114 1.01 13.53 0.31
C SER A 114 1.58 12.96 1.62
N SER A 115 2.91 12.85 1.70
CA SER A 115 3.59 12.39 2.91
C SER A 115 3.35 13.30 4.12
N ALA A 116 3.21 14.62 3.90
CA ALA A 116 2.92 15.56 4.98
C ALA A 116 1.51 15.34 5.55
N VAL A 117 0.53 15.02 4.69
CA VAL A 117 -0.84 14.69 5.11
C VAL A 117 -0.85 13.39 5.92
N LEU A 118 -0.16 12.35 5.44
CA LEU A 118 -0.02 11.08 6.16
C LEU A 118 0.72 11.25 7.49
N GLY A 119 1.82 12.01 7.50
CA GLY A 119 2.59 12.31 8.72
C GLY A 119 1.74 13.05 9.76
N ALA A 120 0.97 14.05 9.34
CA ALA A 120 0.07 14.78 10.23
C ALA A 120 -1.01 13.87 10.83
N GLY A 121 -1.66 13.03 10.01
CA GLY A 121 -2.64 12.04 10.47
C GLY A 121 -2.02 11.00 11.43
N GLY A 122 -0.84 10.50 11.10
CA GLY A 122 -0.11 9.54 11.93
C GLY A 122 0.28 10.11 13.29
N ILE A 123 0.79 11.34 13.35
CA ILE A 123 1.11 12.04 14.61
C ILE A 123 -0.16 12.28 15.42
N PHE A 124 -1.24 12.75 14.77
CA PHE A 124 -2.51 12.98 15.44
C PHE A 124 -3.01 11.71 16.14
N HIS A 125 -3.11 10.59 15.43
CA HIS A 125 -3.58 9.33 16.00
C HIS A 125 -2.60 8.71 17.03
N SER A 126 -1.31 8.98 16.91
CA SER A 126 -0.30 8.46 17.85
C SER A 126 -0.30 9.20 19.18
N VAL A 127 -0.51 10.51 19.17
CA VAL A 127 -0.26 11.40 20.33
C VAL A 127 -1.53 12.04 20.89
N ARG A 128 -2.50 12.40 20.05
CA ARG A 128 -3.65 13.24 20.44
C ARG A 128 -5.00 12.53 20.34
N GLY A 129 -5.16 11.61 19.39
CA GLY A 129 -6.35 10.78 19.24
C GLY A 129 -6.56 9.83 20.42
N SER A 130 -7.71 9.14 20.44
CA SER A 130 -7.98 8.14 21.46
C SER A 130 -6.98 6.99 21.38
N ALA A 131 -6.51 6.50 22.53
CA ALA A 131 -5.51 5.43 22.54
C ALA A 131 -6.06 4.10 21.99
N ILE A 132 -7.35 3.87 22.25
CA ILE A 132 -8.16 2.78 21.71
C ILE A 132 -9.31 3.44 20.95
N LEU A 133 -9.65 2.92 19.77
CA LEU A 133 -10.76 3.43 18.97
C LEU A 133 -12.09 3.10 19.68
N PRO A 134 -13.05 4.05 19.74
CA PRO A 134 -14.29 3.86 20.47
C PRO A 134 -15.13 2.77 19.81
N GLU A 135 -15.79 1.93 20.62
CA GLU A 135 -16.75 0.92 20.15
C GLU A 135 -18.16 1.53 20.02
N GLY A 136 -19.03 0.90 19.24
CA GLY A 136 -20.46 1.23 19.13
C GLY A 136 -20.95 1.35 17.69
N ASP A 137 -22.23 1.68 17.52
CA ASP A 137 -22.89 1.74 16.20
C ASP A 137 -22.66 3.08 15.45
N SER A 138 -21.77 3.91 15.96
CA SER A 138 -21.38 5.17 15.32
C SER A 138 -20.39 4.95 14.17
N PHE A 139 -20.22 5.95 13.30
CA PHE A 139 -19.19 5.89 12.24
C PHE A 139 -17.78 5.63 12.80
N SER A 140 -17.41 6.26 13.92
CA SER A 140 -16.13 5.99 14.59
C SER A 140 -16.05 4.56 15.16
N GLY A 141 -17.19 4.03 15.59
CA GLY A 141 -17.34 2.67 16.08
C GLY A 141 -17.00 1.59 15.06
N TYR A 142 -17.27 1.89 13.77
CA TYR A 142 -16.87 1.01 12.67
C TYR A 142 -15.36 0.79 12.59
N PHE A 143 -14.51 1.70 13.07
CA PHE A 143 -13.06 1.55 13.00
C PHE A 143 -12.47 0.76 14.18
N SER A 144 -13.26 0.50 15.23
CA SER A 144 -12.81 -0.34 16.34
C SER A 144 -12.65 -1.80 15.89
N TYR A 145 -11.69 -2.50 16.51
CA TYR A 145 -11.48 -3.91 16.30
C TYR A 145 -10.80 -4.54 17.51
N ARG A 146 -10.98 -5.85 17.64
CA ARG A 146 -10.22 -6.73 18.53
C ARG A 146 -9.58 -7.82 17.70
N TRP A 147 -8.37 -8.24 18.07
CA TRP A 147 -7.65 -9.26 17.32
C TRP A 147 -8.38 -10.61 17.32
N GLU A 148 -9.15 -10.89 18.37
CA GLU A 148 -9.92 -12.13 18.47
C GLU A 148 -11.22 -12.12 17.65
N ASP A 149 -11.63 -10.98 17.09
CA ASP A 149 -12.80 -10.89 16.22
C ASP A 149 -12.44 -11.28 14.78
N GLU A 150 -12.59 -12.57 14.48
CA GLU A 150 -12.30 -13.15 13.17
C GLU A 150 -13.10 -12.47 12.04
N ARG A 151 -14.35 -12.08 12.31
CA ARG A 151 -15.20 -11.41 11.31
C ARG A 151 -14.69 -10.01 11.03
N LYS A 152 -14.27 -9.26 12.05
CA LYS A 152 -13.70 -7.93 11.84
C LYS A 152 -12.35 -8.00 11.14
N MET A 153 -11.51 -8.97 11.49
CA MET A 153 -10.21 -9.19 10.84
C MET A 153 -10.37 -9.54 9.36
N SER A 154 -11.28 -10.45 9.01
CA SER A 154 -11.57 -10.79 7.61
C SER A 154 -12.18 -9.62 6.85
N SER A 155 -13.04 -8.82 7.48
CA SER A 155 -13.61 -7.60 6.86
C SER A 155 -12.52 -6.56 6.53
N ILE A 156 -11.60 -6.30 7.46
CA ILE A 156 -10.48 -5.38 7.23
C ILE A 156 -9.59 -5.92 6.11
N LEU A 157 -9.25 -7.22 6.15
CA LEU A 157 -8.47 -7.87 5.09
C LEU A 157 -9.16 -7.74 3.73
N GLY A 158 -10.46 -8.00 3.65
CA GLY A 158 -11.23 -7.92 2.41
C GLY A 158 -11.22 -6.52 1.78
N ILE A 159 -11.39 -5.48 2.60
CA ILE A 159 -11.27 -4.08 2.13
C ILE A 159 -9.88 -3.81 1.56
N HIS A 160 -8.81 -4.26 2.23
CA HIS A 160 -7.45 -4.08 1.72
C HIS A 160 -7.20 -4.87 0.43
N LEU A 161 -7.75 -6.08 0.30
CA LEU A 161 -7.70 -6.85 -0.95
C LEU A 161 -8.40 -6.11 -2.10
N VAL A 162 -9.56 -5.50 -1.85
CA VAL A 162 -10.22 -4.65 -2.85
C VAL A 162 -9.33 -3.47 -3.27
N LEU A 163 -8.71 -2.77 -2.32
CA LEU A 163 -7.80 -1.66 -2.61
C LEU A 163 -6.56 -2.10 -3.41
N LEU A 164 -5.97 -3.26 -3.07
CA LEU A 164 -4.87 -3.86 -3.83
C LEU A 164 -5.31 -4.25 -5.24
N GLY A 165 -6.52 -4.80 -5.38
CA GLY A 165 -7.11 -5.15 -6.67
C GLY A 165 -7.29 -3.92 -7.57
N ILE A 166 -7.78 -2.81 -7.01
CA ILE A 166 -7.84 -1.51 -7.70
C ILE A 166 -6.44 -1.06 -8.12
N GLY A 167 -5.44 -1.19 -7.25
CA GLY A 167 -4.04 -0.87 -7.54
C GLY A 167 -3.49 -1.63 -8.75
N ALA A 168 -3.74 -2.94 -8.84
CA ALA A 168 -3.36 -3.75 -10.00
C ALA A 168 -4.07 -3.29 -11.29
N TRP A 169 -5.35 -2.96 -11.21
CA TRP A 169 -6.10 -2.43 -12.35
C TRP A 169 -5.63 -1.04 -12.81
N LEU A 170 -5.08 -0.21 -11.92
CA LEU A 170 -4.47 1.06 -12.33
C LEU A 170 -3.28 0.86 -13.28
N LEU A 171 -2.48 -0.20 -13.08
CA LEU A 171 -1.41 -0.54 -14.03
C LEU A 171 -1.98 -0.99 -15.38
N VAL A 172 -3.04 -1.80 -15.36
CA VAL A 172 -3.72 -2.24 -16.60
C VAL A 172 -4.26 -1.02 -17.36
N VAL A 173 -4.91 -0.09 -16.66
CA VAL A 173 -5.42 1.15 -17.26
C VAL A 173 -4.28 1.98 -17.84
N LYS A 174 -3.15 2.09 -17.12
CA LYS A 174 -1.96 2.79 -17.61
C LYS A 174 -1.44 2.17 -18.92
N ALA A 175 -1.32 0.85 -18.96
CA ALA A 175 -0.76 0.11 -20.08
C ALA A 175 -1.66 0.08 -21.32
N MET A 176 -2.99 0.06 -21.14
CA MET A 176 -3.94 -0.08 -22.24
C MET A 176 -4.52 1.26 -22.74
N PHE A 177 -4.69 2.24 -21.84
CA PHE A 177 -5.47 3.45 -22.16
C PHE A 177 -4.72 4.76 -21.93
N LEU A 178 -3.68 4.78 -21.09
CA LEU A 178 -2.95 6.01 -20.76
C LEU A 178 -1.50 5.96 -21.27
N GLY A 179 -1.36 5.88 -22.60
CA GLY A 179 -0.07 6.02 -23.29
C GLY A 179 0.83 4.78 -23.30
N GLY A 180 0.51 3.72 -22.54
CA GLY A 180 1.26 2.45 -22.61
C GLY A 180 2.36 2.29 -21.57
N LEU A 181 3.23 1.30 -21.79
CA LEU A 181 4.43 1.04 -20.97
C LEU A 181 5.67 1.04 -21.87
N PHE A 182 6.86 1.14 -21.27
CA PHE A 182 8.08 0.95 -22.03
C PHE A 182 8.27 -0.52 -22.40
N ASP A 183 8.41 -0.80 -23.69
CA ASP A 183 8.69 -2.13 -24.22
C ASP A 183 10.11 -2.15 -24.77
N PRO A 184 11.08 -2.83 -24.10
CA PRO A 184 12.44 -2.94 -24.61
C PRO A 184 12.53 -3.76 -25.90
N TRP A 185 11.49 -4.52 -26.23
CA TRP A 185 11.40 -5.34 -27.44
C TRP A 185 10.72 -4.61 -28.60
N ALA A 186 10.23 -3.39 -28.39
CA ALA A 186 9.65 -2.58 -29.44
C ALA A 186 10.72 -1.75 -30.17
N ALA A 187 10.79 -1.87 -31.50
CA ALA A 187 11.73 -1.13 -32.36
C ALA A 187 13.22 -1.28 -31.99
N GLU A 188 14.10 -0.56 -32.69
CA GLU A 188 15.54 -0.57 -32.42
C GLU A 188 15.86 0.24 -31.16
N GLY A 189 15.90 -0.42 -30.00
CA GLY A 189 16.28 0.18 -28.71
C GLY A 189 15.15 0.38 -27.71
N GLY A 190 13.95 -0.11 -27.99
CA GLY A 190 12.79 0.00 -27.10
C GLY A 190 11.96 1.25 -27.36
N ALA A 191 10.65 1.16 -27.11
CA ALA A 191 9.73 2.28 -27.26
C ALA A 191 8.55 2.17 -26.29
N VAL A 192 7.92 3.30 -25.99
CA VAL A 192 6.65 3.29 -25.26
C VAL A 192 5.55 2.78 -26.19
N ARG A 193 4.84 1.73 -25.78
CA ARG A 193 3.79 1.09 -26.57
C ARG A 193 2.54 0.84 -25.73
N VAL A 194 1.39 1.11 -26.34
CA VAL A 194 0.08 0.73 -25.80
C VAL A 194 -0.13 -0.77 -25.96
N VAL A 195 -0.51 -1.45 -24.87
CA VAL A 195 -0.82 -2.88 -24.89
C VAL A 195 -2.28 -3.07 -25.28
N THR A 196 -2.54 -3.46 -26.53
CA THR A 196 -3.91 -3.59 -27.04
C THR A 196 -4.50 -4.97 -26.82
N ASN A 197 -3.67 -6.01 -26.73
CA ASN A 197 -4.11 -7.42 -26.67
C ASN A 197 -3.47 -8.14 -25.47
N PRO A 198 -3.84 -7.79 -24.22
CA PRO A 198 -3.30 -8.47 -23.04
C PRO A 198 -3.70 -9.95 -23.01
N THR A 199 -2.82 -10.80 -22.48
CA THR A 199 -3.06 -12.24 -22.39
C THR A 199 -4.09 -12.56 -21.30
N ILE A 200 -5.29 -12.95 -21.72
CA ILE A 200 -6.34 -13.38 -20.79
C ILE A 200 -6.36 -14.90 -20.53
N SER A 201 -5.56 -15.68 -21.26
CA SER A 201 -5.54 -17.14 -21.11
C SER A 201 -5.06 -17.55 -19.72
N ALA A 202 -5.96 -18.12 -18.92
CA ALA A 202 -5.65 -18.64 -17.59
C ALA A 202 -4.50 -19.66 -17.64
N VAL A 203 -4.53 -20.58 -18.62
CA VAL A 203 -3.50 -21.62 -18.78
C VAL A 203 -2.12 -21.00 -18.99
N LYS A 204 -2.02 -19.94 -19.79
CA LYS A 204 -0.74 -19.26 -20.03
C LYS A 204 -0.27 -18.53 -18.78
N ILE A 205 -1.14 -17.71 -18.17
CA ILE A 205 -0.80 -16.89 -17.00
C ILE A 205 -0.43 -17.76 -15.78
N PHE A 206 -1.28 -18.72 -15.41
CA PHE A 206 -0.99 -19.62 -14.28
C PHE A 206 0.11 -20.64 -14.61
N GLY A 207 0.39 -20.87 -15.90
CA GLY A 207 1.53 -21.66 -16.33
C GLY A 207 2.88 -21.11 -15.85
N TYR A 208 3.01 -19.79 -15.69
CA TYR A 208 4.20 -19.17 -15.10
C TYR A 208 4.44 -19.56 -13.64
N LEU A 209 3.38 -19.81 -12.84
CA LEU A 209 3.52 -20.22 -11.44
C LEU A 209 4.15 -21.60 -11.27
N VAL A 210 3.98 -22.47 -12.27
CA VAL A 210 4.42 -23.87 -12.24
C VAL A 210 5.59 -24.15 -13.19
N GLY A 211 6.20 -23.10 -13.75
CA GLY A 211 7.34 -23.23 -14.67
C GLY A 211 6.99 -23.78 -16.06
N ALA A 212 5.72 -23.85 -16.44
CA ALA A 212 5.29 -24.32 -17.75
C ALA A 212 5.66 -23.36 -18.90
N GLN A 213 5.92 -22.09 -18.58
CA GLN A 213 6.32 -21.05 -19.54
C GLN A 213 7.84 -20.76 -19.50
N GLY A 214 8.61 -21.54 -18.75
CA GLY A 214 10.07 -21.40 -18.61
C GLY A 214 10.56 -21.92 -17.26
N SER A 215 11.81 -22.39 -17.20
CA SER A 215 12.43 -22.92 -15.97
C SER A 215 12.48 -21.91 -14.83
N GLU A 216 12.52 -20.62 -15.16
CA GLU A 216 12.59 -19.51 -14.19
C GLU A 216 11.22 -19.14 -13.59
N GLY A 217 10.16 -19.89 -13.91
CA GLY A 217 8.82 -19.66 -13.37
C GLY A 217 8.28 -18.27 -13.74
N MET A 218 7.79 -17.52 -12.74
CA MET A 218 7.28 -16.15 -12.96
C MET A 218 8.33 -15.18 -13.51
N ALA A 219 9.61 -15.41 -13.25
CA ALA A 219 10.69 -14.57 -13.76
C ALA A 219 10.96 -14.79 -15.27
N ALA A 220 10.36 -15.82 -15.88
CA ALA A 220 10.47 -16.09 -17.32
C ALA A 220 9.59 -15.17 -18.18
N VAL A 221 8.77 -14.30 -17.58
CA VAL A 221 7.92 -13.36 -18.34
C VAL A 221 8.79 -12.43 -19.20
N ASN A 222 8.47 -12.36 -20.49
CA ASN A 222 9.32 -11.70 -21.48
C ASN A 222 8.58 -10.76 -22.45
N ASN A 223 7.28 -10.52 -22.23
CA ASN A 223 6.46 -9.62 -23.04
C ASN A 223 5.44 -8.89 -22.15
N LEU A 224 4.99 -7.73 -22.62
CA LEU A 224 4.07 -6.88 -21.85
C LEU A 224 2.64 -7.41 -21.82
N GLU A 225 2.21 -8.16 -22.85
CA GLU A 225 0.88 -8.75 -22.93
C GLU A 225 0.62 -9.70 -21.74
N ASP A 226 1.61 -10.50 -21.37
CA ASP A 226 1.56 -11.41 -20.23
C ASP A 226 1.67 -10.66 -18.90
N VAL A 227 2.46 -9.58 -18.82
CA VAL A 227 2.53 -8.72 -17.62
C VAL A 227 1.18 -8.07 -17.34
N VAL A 228 0.59 -7.43 -18.35
CA VAL A 228 -0.72 -6.74 -18.22
C VAL A 228 -1.83 -7.76 -17.98
N GLY A 229 -1.84 -8.86 -18.72
CA GLY A 229 -2.78 -9.96 -18.52
C GLY A 229 -2.71 -10.58 -17.12
N GLY A 230 -1.49 -10.78 -16.60
CA GLY A 230 -1.26 -11.23 -15.24
C GLY A 230 -1.83 -10.27 -14.18
N HIS A 231 -1.66 -8.95 -14.37
CA HIS A 231 -2.23 -7.95 -13.47
C HIS A 231 -3.77 -7.88 -13.55
N MET A 232 -4.38 -8.18 -14.70
CA MET A 232 -5.83 -8.34 -14.80
C MET A 232 -6.31 -9.52 -13.94
N TRP A 233 -5.59 -10.65 -13.97
CA TRP A 233 -5.89 -11.82 -13.13
C TRP A 233 -5.70 -11.51 -11.65
N VAL A 234 -4.55 -10.98 -11.24
CA VAL A 234 -4.27 -10.60 -9.85
C VAL A 234 -5.29 -9.59 -9.35
N GLY A 235 -5.56 -8.53 -10.12
CA GLY A 235 -6.54 -7.51 -9.77
C GLY A 235 -7.93 -8.09 -9.56
N SER A 236 -8.39 -8.95 -10.48
CA SER A 236 -9.70 -9.60 -10.38
C SER A 236 -9.80 -10.56 -9.19
N LEU A 237 -8.76 -11.36 -8.94
CA LEU A 237 -8.72 -12.29 -7.80
C LEU A 237 -8.70 -11.54 -6.47
N CYS A 238 -7.97 -10.43 -6.37
CA CYS A 238 -7.99 -9.58 -5.17
C CYS A 238 -9.37 -8.94 -4.95
N LEU A 239 -10.04 -8.46 -6.00
CA LEU A 239 -11.40 -7.93 -5.90
C LEU A 239 -12.40 -9.00 -5.44
N VAL A 240 -12.42 -10.16 -6.10
CA VAL A 240 -13.34 -11.25 -5.75
C VAL A 240 -13.05 -11.83 -4.38
N GLY A 241 -11.77 -11.98 -4.00
CA GLY A 241 -11.40 -12.47 -2.67
C GLY A 241 -11.66 -11.48 -1.54
N GLY A 242 -11.85 -10.19 -1.86
CA GLY A 242 -12.15 -9.16 -0.88
C GLY A 242 -13.64 -8.86 -0.66
N LEU A 243 -14.50 -9.26 -1.61
CA LEU A 243 -15.96 -9.14 -1.55
C LEU A 243 -16.60 -10.33 -0.84
#